data_AF-A0A660YGA7-F1
#
_entry.id   AF-A0A660YGA7-F1
#
_cell.length_a   1.000
_cell.length_b   1.000
_cell.length_c   1.000
_cell.angle_alpha   90.00
_cell.angle_beta   90.00
_cell.angle_gamma   90.00
#
_symmetry.space_group_name_H-M   'P 1'
#
loop_
_entity.id
_entity.type
_entity.pdbx_description
1 polymer ?
#
loop_
_entity_poly.entity_id
_entity_poly.type
_entity_poly.pdbx_seq_one_letter_code
_entity_poly.pdbx_strand_id
1 'polypeptide(L)'
;MGRLRNQIVGKRWLAPEIVQMEVYAPEIAERAKPGQFFIVRVEEGGERIPLTLADWDPDGGTITLVAQVVGVTTAKLSKRNVGDRLADVVGPLGNPSKIDKFGRVACVGGGVGVAPIYPIARALKEAGNEVVCIIGARTEGLLFWEERFSFADRVLVTTDDGSYGKKGFVTDALGELLESGQNVDLVYAV
;
A
#
# COMPACT_ATOMS: atom_id res chain seq x y z
N MET A 1 -0.81 -20.76 -22.51
CA MET A 1 0.00 -21.35 -21.43
C MET A 1 -0.43 -20.68 -20.14
N GLY A 2 -1.02 -21.39 -19.19
CA GLY A 2 -1.67 -20.80 -18.00
C GLY A 2 -0.65 -20.27 -16.98
N ARG A 3 -1.03 -19.26 -16.19
CA ARG A 3 -0.24 -18.76 -15.06
C ARG A 3 -0.17 -19.80 -13.94
N LEU A 4 0.97 -19.92 -13.27
CA LEU A 4 1.16 -20.83 -12.14
C LEU A 4 0.88 -20.11 -10.81
N ARG A 5 0.32 -20.81 -9.82
CA ARG A 5 0.14 -20.24 -8.47
C ARG A 5 1.46 -19.74 -7.89
N ASN A 6 1.38 -18.61 -7.20
CA ASN A 6 2.48 -17.88 -6.55
C ASN A 6 3.54 -17.34 -7.53
N GLN A 7 3.23 -17.33 -8.82
CA GLN A 7 4.12 -16.78 -9.84
C GLN A 7 4.11 -15.25 -9.79
N ILE A 8 5.30 -14.64 -9.80
CA ILE A 8 5.44 -13.20 -9.98
C ILE A 8 5.16 -12.90 -11.45
N VAL A 9 4.13 -12.10 -11.71
CA VAL A 9 3.68 -11.73 -13.05
C VAL A 9 4.02 -10.29 -13.42
N GLY A 10 4.34 -9.47 -12.43
CA GLY A 10 4.79 -8.09 -12.61
C GLY A 10 5.80 -7.70 -11.53
N LYS A 11 6.75 -6.84 -11.90
CA LYS A 11 7.73 -6.28 -10.96
C LYS A 11 8.18 -4.92 -11.45
N ARG A 12 8.22 -3.94 -10.55
CA ARG A 12 8.84 -2.63 -10.81
C ARG A 12 9.42 -2.05 -9.53
N TRP A 13 10.52 -1.31 -9.66
CA TRP A 13 11.02 -0.48 -8.57
C TRP A 13 10.23 0.82 -8.56
N LEU A 14 9.67 1.18 -7.42
CA LEU A 14 8.91 2.42 -7.24
C LEU A 14 9.81 3.58 -6.82
N ALA A 15 10.83 3.26 -6.03
CA ALA A 15 11.84 4.17 -5.49
C ALA A 15 13.07 3.34 -5.09
N PRO A 16 14.21 3.98 -4.73
CA PRO A 16 15.33 3.26 -4.13
C PRO A 16 14.86 2.37 -2.98
N GLU A 17 15.23 1.08 -3.05
CA GLU A 17 14.87 0.07 -2.06
C GLU A 17 13.37 -0.25 -1.92
N ILE A 18 12.48 0.32 -2.73
CA ILE A 18 11.03 0.02 -2.69
C ILE A 18 10.63 -0.69 -3.97
N VAL A 19 10.23 -1.96 -3.85
CA VAL A 19 9.83 -2.80 -4.97
C VAL A 19 8.34 -3.13 -4.89
N GLN A 20 7.65 -2.96 -6.01
CA GLN A 20 6.32 -3.51 -6.25
C GLN A 20 6.44 -4.84 -6.97
N MET A 21 5.64 -5.82 -6.55
CA MET A 21 5.44 -7.05 -7.31
C MET A 21 3.95 -7.38 -7.42
N GLU A 22 3.58 -7.98 -8.55
CA GLU A 22 2.28 -8.59 -8.75
C GLU A 22 2.46 -10.09 -8.76
N VAL A 23 1.65 -10.79 -7.97
CA VAL A 23 1.72 -12.24 -7.78
C VAL A 23 0.39 -12.85 -8.18
N TYR A 24 0.43 -13.88 -9.03
CA TYR A 24 -0.76 -14.63 -9.39
C TYR A 24 -1.21 -15.51 -8.22
N ALA A 25 -2.33 -15.12 -7.61
CA ALA A 25 -2.93 -15.73 -6.44
C ALA A 25 -4.47 -15.52 -6.49
N PRO A 26 -5.16 -16.23 -7.41
CA PRO A 26 -6.54 -15.92 -7.75
C PRO A 26 -7.51 -16.05 -6.58
N GLU A 27 -7.32 -17.06 -5.72
CA GLU A 27 -8.18 -17.26 -4.55
C GLU A 27 -8.02 -16.14 -3.50
N ILE A 28 -6.84 -15.51 -3.46
CA ILE A 28 -6.58 -14.37 -2.58
C ILE A 28 -7.20 -13.11 -3.18
N ALA A 29 -6.97 -12.88 -4.47
CA ALA A 29 -7.48 -11.72 -5.20
C ALA A 29 -9.01 -11.63 -5.16
N GLU A 30 -9.71 -12.76 -5.31
CA GLU A 30 -11.17 -12.84 -5.24
C GLU A 30 -11.75 -12.42 -3.87
N ARG A 31 -10.99 -12.65 -2.79
CA ARG A 31 -11.48 -12.49 -1.41
C ARG A 31 -10.87 -11.30 -0.67
N ALA A 32 -9.88 -10.64 -1.27
CA ALA A 32 -9.13 -9.55 -0.67
C ALA A 32 -10.05 -8.37 -0.34
N LYS A 33 -9.85 -7.80 0.85
CA LYS A 33 -10.53 -6.59 1.31
C LYS A 33 -9.50 -5.56 1.82
N PRO A 34 -9.82 -4.25 1.77
CA PRO A 34 -8.94 -3.21 2.30
C PRO A 34 -8.53 -3.47 3.76
N GLY A 35 -7.27 -3.18 4.08
CA GLY A 35 -6.69 -3.39 5.42
C GLY A 35 -6.18 -4.80 5.70
N GLN A 36 -6.43 -5.76 4.81
CA GLN A 36 -5.91 -7.12 4.96
C GLN A 36 -4.47 -7.27 4.47
N PHE A 37 -3.81 -8.30 4.97
CA PHE A 37 -2.43 -8.66 4.60
C PHE A 37 -2.35 -10.13 4.18
N PHE A 38 -1.17 -10.58 3.78
CA PHE A 38 -0.89 -11.99 3.51
C PHE A 38 0.51 -12.34 4.01
N ILE A 39 0.76 -13.62 4.24
CA ILE A 39 2.09 -14.13 4.59
C ILE A 39 2.77 -14.65 3.33
N VAL A 40 4.03 -14.26 3.12
CA VAL A 40 4.89 -14.81 2.07
C VAL A 40 6.06 -15.57 2.68
N ARG A 41 6.44 -16.68 2.04
CA ARG A 41 7.76 -17.31 2.19
C ARG A 41 8.43 -17.36 0.82
N VAL A 42 9.61 -16.74 0.72
CA VAL A 42 10.28 -16.51 -0.58
C VAL A 42 10.80 -17.81 -1.18
N GLU A 43 11.34 -18.71 -0.35
CA GLU A 43 11.95 -19.97 -0.76
C GLU A 43 11.75 -21.04 0.32
N GLU A 44 11.89 -22.32 -0.06
CA GLU A 44 11.82 -23.41 0.90
C GLU A 44 12.86 -23.25 2.02
N GLY A 45 12.42 -23.48 3.26
CA GLY A 45 13.24 -23.23 4.46
C GLY A 45 13.43 -21.76 4.83
N GLY A 46 12.88 -20.81 4.06
CA GLY A 46 12.88 -19.38 4.40
C GLY A 46 11.92 -19.01 5.54
N GLU A 47 12.04 -17.80 6.06
CA GLU A 47 11.10 -17.24 7.04
C GLU A 47 9.79 -16.79 6.39
N ARG A 48 8.74 -16.71 7.22
CA ARG A 48 7.41 -16.24 6.85
C ARG A 48 7.28 -14.79 7.28
N ILE A 49 7.09 -13.87 6.33
CA ILE A 49 6.90 -12.44 6.62
C ILE A 49 5.52 -11.95 6.19
N PRO A 50 4.88 -11.05 6.95
CA PRO A 50 3.65 -10.39 6.53
C PRO A 50 3.94 -9.27 5.53
N LEU A 51 3.09 -9.15 4.51
CA LEU A 51 3.03 -8.03 3.57
C LEU A 51 1.57 -7.63 3.35
N THR A 52 1.31 -6.33 3.25
CA THR A 52 -0.05 -5.84 3.02
C THR A 52 -0.50 -6.09 1.58
N LEU A 53 -1.79 -6.35 1.38
CA LEU A 53 -2.43 -6.32 0.07
C LEU A 53 -2.55 -4.86 -0.37
N ALA A 54 -1.56 -4.38 -1.13
CA ALA A 54 -1.51 -2.98 -1.57
C ALA A 54 -2.48 -2.70 -2.73
N ASP A 55 -2.79 -3.71 -3.54
CA ASP A 55 -3.88 -3.71 -4.52
C ASP A 55 -4.17 -5.15 -4.97
N TRP A 56 -5.21 -5.38 -5.77
CA TRP A 56 -5.51 -6.68 -6.36
C TRP A 56 -6.43 -6.55 -7.58
N ASP A 57 -6.39 -7.55 -8.45
CA ASP A 57 -7.24 -7.69 -9.63
C ASP A 57 -7.91 -9.08 -9.58
N PRO A 58 -9.20 -9.17 -9.20
CA PRO A 58 -9.94 -10.43 -9.16
C PRO A 58 -10.07 -11.10 -10.53
N ASP A 59 -10.23 -10.33 -11.61
CA ASP A 59 -10.41 -10.85 -12.97
C ASP A 59 -9.09 -11.40 -13.52
N GLY A 60 -7.99 -10.69 -13.27
CA GLY A 60 -6.63 -11.12 -13.60
C GLY A 60 -6.05 -12.16 -12.64
N GLY A 61 -6.68 -12.35 -11.48
CA GLY A 61 -6.27 -13.27 -10.42
C GLY A 61 -4.96 -12.87 -9.72
N THR A 62 -4.65 -11.58 -9.63
CA THR A 62 -3.38 -11.08 -9.08
C THR A 62 -3.56 -10.27 -7.82
N ILE A 63 -2.56 -10.34 -6.95
CA ILE A 63 -2.40 -9.44 -5.80
C ILE A 63 -1.13 -8.62 -5.98
N THR A 64 -1.17 -7.37 -5.54
CA THR A 64 -0.05 -6.43 -5.57
C THR A 64 0.51 -6.26 -4.17
N LEU A 65 1.82 -6.40 -4.06
CA LEU A 65 2.59 -6.10 -2.86
C LEU A 65 3.56 -4.96 -3.14
N VAL A 66 3.87 -4.21 -2.08
CA VAL A 66 4.98 -3.25 -2.05
C VAL A 66 5.83 -3.58 -0.84
N ALA A 67 7.14 -3.73 -1.05
CA ALA A 67 8.08 -4.06 0.01
C ALA A 67 9.29 -3.12 -0.04
N GLN A 68 9.71 -2.65 1.12
CA GLN A 68 10.99 -1.98 1.29
C GLN A 68 12.08 -2.99 1.64
N VAL A 69 13.26 -2.87 1.03
CA VAL A 69 14.41 -3.73 1.28
C VAL A 69 15.10 -3.30 2.57
N VAL A 70 14.66 -3.87 3.69
CA VAL A 70 15.17 -3.51 5.05
C VAL A 70 15.89 -4.66 5.76
N GLY A 71 15.82 -5.88 5.22
CA GLY A 71 16.42 -7.06 5.82
C GLY A 71 16.59 -8.24 4.85
N VAL A 72 17.00 -9.39 5.40
CA VAL A 72 17.38 -10.58 4.62
C VAL A 72 16.27 -11.04 3.69
N THR A 73 15.05 -11.23 4.19
CA THR A 73 13.96 -11.78 3.37
C THR A 73 13.43 -10.78 2.35
N THR A 74 13.33 -9.49 2.68
CA THR A 74 12.97 -8.46 1.71
C THR A 74 14.05 -8.30 0.62
N ALA A 75 15.33 -8.51 0.95
CA ALA A 75 16.41 -8.52 -0.04
C ALA A 75 16.40 -9.76 -0.94
N LYS A 76 16.00 -10.93 -0.41
CA LYS A 76 15.76 -12.13 -1.21
C LYS A 76 14.55 -11.96 -2.12
N LEU A 77 13.46 -11.40 -1.58
CA LEU A 77 12.24 -11.10 -2.33
C LEU A 77 12.55 -10.15 -3.49
N SER A 78 13.24 -9.04 -3.24
CA SER A 78 13.56 -8.04 -4.27
C SER A 78 14.46 -8.55 -5.40
N LYS A 79 15.17 -9.67 -5.20
CA LYS A 79 15.97 -10.34 -6.23
C LYS A 79 15.16 -11.29 -7.13
N ARG A 80 13.94 -11.67 -6.74
CA ARG A 80 13.04 -12.48 -7.58
C ARG A 80 12.57 -11.69 -8.79
N ASN A 81 12.38 -12.36 -9.92
CA ASN A 81 12.00 -11.75 -11.19
C ASN A 81 10.64 -12.23 -11.67
N VAL A 82 10.08 -11.53 -12.67
CA VAL A 82 8.87 -11.99 -13.35
C VAL A 82 9.11 -13.39 -13.92
N GLY A 83 8.17 -14.29 -13.69
CA GLY A 83 8.27 -15.71 -14.02
C GLY A 83 8.67 -16.59 -12.84
N ASP A 84 9.39 -16.06 -11.84
CA ASP A 84 9.75 -16.80 -10.63
C ASP A 84 8.51 -17.10 -9.78
N ARG A 85 8.63 -18.10 -8.90
CA ARG A 85 7.59 -18.48 -7.95
C ARG A 85 8.05 -18.28 -6.52
N LEU A 86 7.14 -17.77 -5.70
CA LEU A 86 7.30 -17.75 -4.25
C LEU A 86 6.91 -19.13 -3.69
N ALA A 87 7.64 -19.60 -2.68
CA ALA A 87 7.37 -20.91 -2.07
C ALA A 87 5.95 -20.94 -1.49
N ASP A 88 5.59 -19.94 -0.69
CA ASP A 88 4.25 -19.81 -0.11
C ASP A 88 3.71 -18.39 -0.21
N VAL A 89 2.40 -18.32 -0.47
CA VAL A 89 1.59 -17.11 -0.38
C VAL A 89 0.29 -17.51 0.30
N VAL A 90 0.02 -16.95 1.49
CA VAL A 90 -1.11 -17.35 2.33
C VAL A 90 -1.92 -16.11 2.72
N GLY A 91 -3.16 -16.05 2.25
CA GLY A 91 -4.10 -14.97 2.56
C GLY A 91 -5.46 -15.13 1.88
N PRO A 92 -6.29 -14.07 1.91
CA PRO A 92 -6.08 -12.85 2.69
C PRO A 92 -6.21 -13.14 4.20
N LEU A 93 -5.46 -12.41 5.02
CA LEU A 93 -5.42 -12.51 6.48
C LEU A 93 -5.71 -11.16 7.13
N GLY A 94 -6.02 -11.19 8.41
CA GLY A 94 -6.39 -10.00 9.19
C GLY A 94 -7.85 -9.61 8.98
N ASN A 95 -8.32 -8.71 9.85
CA ASN A 95 -9.66 -8.15 9.75
C ASN A 95 -9.66 -7.03 8.71
N PRO A 96 -10.67 -6.98 7.82
CA PRO A 96 -10.84 -5.84 6.93
C PRO A 96 -10.99 -4.53 7.71
N SER A 97 -10.49 -3.43 7.14
CA SER A 97 -10.75 -2.09 7.65
C SER A 97 -12.26 -1.81 7.69
N LYS A 98 -12.71 -1.01 8.66
CA LYS A 98 -14.10 -0.59 8.74
C LYS A 98 -14.38 0.46 7.66
N ILE A 99 -15.10 0.06 6.62
CA ILE A 99 -15.50 0.95 5.53
C ILE A 99 -16.99 1.25 5.69
N ASP A 100 -17.31 2.54 5.84
CA ASP A 100 -18.67 3.07 5.96
C ASP A 100 -18.65 4.55 5.51
N LYS A 101 -19.81 5.19 5.46
CA LYS A 101 -19.92 6.63 5.23
C LYS A 101 -19.82 7.39 6.55
N PHE A 102 -18.62 7.90 6.84
CA PHE A 102 -18.31 8.66 8.05
C PHE A 102 -18.45 10.17 7.87
N GLY A 103 -18.18 10.70 6.66
CA GLY A 103 -18.09 12.13 6.40
C GLY A 103 -16.74 12.46 5.77
N ARG A 104 -15.92 13.27 6.45
CA ARG A 104 -14.56 13.58 6.05
C ARG A 104 -13.56 12.66 6.73
N VAL A 105 -12.76 11.95 5.94
CA VAL A 105 -11.78 10.99 6.44
C VAL A 105 -10.38 11.36 5.98
N ALA A 106 -9.45 11.47 6.93
CA ALA A 106 -8.04 11.62 6.62
C ALA A 106 -7.37 10.24 6.52
N CYS A 107 -6.70 9.98 5.40
CA CYS A 107 -5.97 8.75 5.13
C CYS A 107 -4.47 9.06 5.06
N VAL A 108 -3.73 8.67 6.09
CA VAL A 108 -2.33 9.06 6.30
C VAL A 108 -1.40 7.87 6.10
N GLY A 109 -0.39 8.01 5.24
CA GLY A 109 0.61 6.97 4.98
C GLY A 109 2.03 7.53 4.86
N GLY A 110 2.95 7.01 5.68
CA GLY A 110 4.37 7.38 5.63
C GLY A 110 5.27 6.30 5.03
N GLY A 111 6.14 6.66 4.10
CA GLY A 111 7.07 5.73 3.45
C GLY A 111 6.34 4.57 2.78
N VAL A 112 6.70 3.33 3.11
CA VAL A 112 6.00 2.14 2.59
C VAL A 112 4.53 2.07 3.05
N GLY A 113 4.14 2.81 4.09
CA GLY A 113 2.75 2.99 4.57
C GLY A 113 1.81 3.64 3.55
N VAL A 114 2.35 4.27 2.50
CA VAL A 114 1.56 4.76 1.35
C VAL A 114 0.87 3.61 0.59
N ALA A 115 1.51 2.44 0.50
CA ALA A 115 0.92 1.28 -0.18
C ALA A 115 -0.31 0.68 0.55
N PRO A 116 -0.27 0.41 1.86
CA PRO A 116 -1.43 -0.13 2.59
C PRO A 116 -2.57 0.87 2.79
N ILE A 117 -2.31 2.18 2.80
CA ILE A 117 -3.39 3.18 2.93
C ILE A 117 -4.20 3.32 1.63
N TYR A 118 -3.59 3.06 0.47
CA TYR A 118 -4.23 3.17 -0.85
C TYR A 118 -5.59 2.43 -0.97
N PRO A 119 -5.70 1.11 -0.72
CA PRO A 119 -6.97 0.40 -0.86
C PRO A 119 -8.01 0.86 0.17
N ILE A 120 -7.59 1.34 1.34
CA ILE A 120 -8.49 1.88 2.37
C ILE A 120 -9.07 3.22 1.89
N ALA A 121 -8.23 4.13 1.41
CA ALA A 121 -8.64 5.42 0.86
C ALA A 121 -9.60 5.25 -0.33
N ARG A 122 -9.29 4.33 -1.26
CA ARG A 122 -10.15 4.01 -2.41
C ARG A 122 -11.54 3.55 -1.95
N ALA A 123 -11.60 2.59 -1.04
CA ALA A 123 -12.86 2.05 -0.54
C ALA A 123 -13.68 3.09 0.26
N LEU A 124 -13.03 3.96 1.04
CA LEU A 124 -13.71 5.07 1.72
C LEU A 124 -14.28 6.07 0.71
N LYS A 125 -13.55 6.37 -0.37
CA LYS A 125 -14.06 7.25 -1.43
C LYS A 125 -15.28 6.63 -2.12
N GLU A 126 -15.20 5.35 -2.46
CA GLU A 126 -16.32 4.59 -3.05
C GLU A 126 -17.54 4.52 -2.12
N ALA A 127 -17.34 4.50 -0.80
CA ALA A 127 -18.42 4.59 0.20
C ALA A 127 -19.04 6.00 0.33
N GLY A 128 -18.56 6.99 -0.43
CA GLY A 128 -19.13 8.34 -0.47
C GLY A 128 -18.61 9.28 0.61
N ASN A 129 -17.39 9.04 1.12
CA ASN A 129 -16.70 9.97 2.01
C ASN A 129 -15.99 11.08 1.22
N GLU A 130 -15.76 12.22 1.88
CA GLU A 130 -14.73 13.16 1.48
C GLU A 130 -13.38 12.65 2.00
N VAL A 131 -12.46 12.35 1.11
CA VAL A 131 -11.18 11.71 1.46
C VAL A 131 -10.04 12.69 1.23
N VAL A 132 -9.32 12.98 2.31
CA VAL A 132 -8.05 13.71 2.27
C VAL A 132 -6.93 12.71 2.49
N CYS A 133 -6.10 12.48 1.47
CA CYS A 133 -4.91 11.64 1.61
C CYS A 133 -3.72 12.50 2.01
N ILE A 134 -2.96 12.05 3.00
CA ILE A 134 -1.70 12.67 3.42
C ILE A 134 -0.62 11.61 3.25
N ILE A 135 0.26 11.82 2.28
CA ILE A 135 1.37 10.90 2.00
C ILE A 135 2.69 11.59 2.31
N GLY A 136 3.66 10.84 2.81
CA GLY A 136 4.97 11.41 3.06
C GLY A 136 6.12 10.43 2.93
N ALA A 137 7.30 10.97 2.65
CA ALA A 137 8.55 10.21 2.59
C ALA A 137 9.71 11.08 3.12
N ARG A 138 10.88 10.47 3.33
CA ARG A 138 12.05 11.24 3.82
C ARG A 138 12.51 12.29 2.80
N THR A 139 12.46 11.93 1.52
CA THR A 139 12.88 12.75 0.38
C THR A 139 11.97 12.48 -0.82
N GLU A 140 11.97 13.37 -1.81
CA GLU A 140 11.19 13.24 -3.05
C GLU A 140 11.46 11.90 -3.76
N GLY A 141 12.72 11.48 -3.83
CA GLY A 141 13.12 10.25 -4.51
C GLY A 141 12.57 8.96 -3.86
N LEU A 142 12.00 9.05 -2.66
CA LEU A 142 11.33 7.93 -1.96
C LEU A 142 9.80 7.99 -2.04
N LEU A 143 9.22 9.06 -2.59
CA LEU A 143 7.79 9.14 -2.84
C LEU A 143 7.41 8.18 -3.98
N PHE A 144 6.24 7.58 -3.85
CA PHE A 144 5.66 6.74 -4.90
C PHE A 144 4.13 6.77 -4.85
N TRP A 145 3.51 6.44 -5.99
CA TRP A 145 2.06 6.29 -6.16
C TRP A 145 1.21 7.54 -5.87
N GLU A 146 1.81 8.73 -5.74
CA GLU A 146 1.05 9.97 -5.57
C GLU A 146 -0.08 10.09 -6.62
N GLU A 147 0.23 9.80 -7.87
CA GLU A 147 -0.71 9.84 -9.00
C GLU A 147 -1.90 8.88 -8.84
N ARG A 148 -1.71 7.78 -8.12
CA ARG A 148 -2.77 6.79 -7.88
C ARG A 148 -3.85 7.32 -6.93
N PHE A 149 -3.54 8.32 -6.11
CA PHE A 149 -4.49 8.96 -5.19
C PHE A 149 -5.33 10.07 -5.84
N SER A 150 -5.28 10.22 -7.17
CA SER A 150 -6.07 11.21 -7.93
C SER A 150 -7.60 11.09 -7.76
N PHE A 151 -8.10 9.98 -7.21
CA PHE A 151 -9.50 9.81 -6.82
C PHE A 151 -9.88 10.54 -5.53
N ALA A 152 -8.90 10.87 -4.68
CA ALA A 152 -9.13 11.56 -3.41
C ALA A 152 -9.53 13.01 -3.68
N ASP A 153 -10.30 13.60 -2.77
CA ASP A 153 -10.71 15.01 -2.90
C ASP A 153 -9.51 15.94 -2.77
N ARG A 154 -8.53 15.55 -1.94
CA ARG A 154 -7.26 16.26 -1.74
C ARG A 154 -6.14 15.27 -1.46
N VAL A 155 -4.97 15.53 -2.02
CA VAL A 155 -3.72 14.83 -1.69
C VAL A 155 -2.74 15.87 -1.15
N LEU A 156 -2.26 15.66 0.07
CA LEU A 156 -1.24 16.48 0.72
C LEU A 156 0.04 15.66 0.80
N VAL A 157 1.12 16.18 0.23
CA VAL A 157 2.41 15.48 0.19
C VAL A 157 3.39 16.17 1.12
N THR A 158 4.09 15.39 1.93
CA THR A 158 5.16 15.90 2.80
C THR A 158 6.49 15.22 2.51
N THR A 159 7.59 15.96 2.60
CA THR A 159 8.92 15.35 2.74
C THR A 159 9.68 15.93 3.91
N ASP A 160 10.39 15.06 4.65
CA ASP A 160 11.12 15.46 5.86
C ASP A 160 12.13 16.57 5.56
N ASP A 161 12.80 16.49 4.40
CA ASP A 161 13.81 17.46 3.95
C ASP A 161 13.23 18.68 3.20
N GLY A 162 11.97 18.63 2.78
CA GLY A 162 11.31 19.66 1.96
C GLY A 162 11.67 19.63 0.48
N SER A 163 12.28 18.55 -0.02
CA SER A 163 12.55 18.36 -1.45
C SER A 163 11.30 18.34 -2.34
N TYR A 164 10.14 17.92 -1.84
CA TYR A 164 8.88 17.97 -2.57
C TYR A 164 7.68 18.18 -1.64
N GLY A 165 6.66 18.88 -2.13
CA GLY A 165 5.47 19.21 -1.35
C GLY A 165 5.79 20.06 -0.11
N LYS A 166 5.17 19.74 1.02
CA LYS A 166 5.39 20.43 2.30
C LYS A 166 6.60 19.85 3.02
N LYS A 167 7.52 20.69 3.47
CA LYS A 167 8.57 20.26 4.39
C LYS A 167 7.99 19.83 5.74
N GLY A 168 8.36 18.65 6.22
CA GLY A 168 7.95 18.11 7.53
C GLY A 168 7.36 16.71 7.43
N PHE A 169 6.75 16.27 8.52
CA PHE A 169 6.12 14.97 8.64
C PHE A 169 4.66 15.01 8.22
N VAL A 170 4.11 13.83 7.92
CA VAL A 170 2.66 13.67 7.66
C VAL A 170 1.79 14.15 8.84
N THR A 171 2.33 14.09 10.06
CA THR A 171 1.67 14.62 11.27
C THR A 171 1.53 16.13 11.27
N ASP A 172 2.47 16.85 10.64
CA ASP A 172 2.40 18.31 10.54
C ASP A 172 1.25 18.73 9.60
N ALA A 173 1.15 18.06 8.45
CA ALA A 173 0.04 18.27 7.51
C ALA A 173 -1.31 17.84 8.11
N LEU A 174 -1.34 16.75 8.88
CA LEU A 174 -2.55 16.34 9.60
C LEU A 174 -2.95 17.36 10.67
N GLY A 175 -1.98 17.88 11.44
CA GLY A 175 -2.21 18.92 12.43
C GLY A 175 -2.85 20.16 11.81
N GLU A 176 -2.28 20.66 10.72
CA GLU A 176 -2.84 21.80 9.98
C GLU A 176 -4.25 21.55 9.43
N LEU A 177 -4.52 20.32 8.95
CA LEU A 177 -5.86 19.95 8.51
C LEU A 177 -6.87 20.04 9.67
N LEU A 178 -6.51 19.51 10.84
CA LEU A 178 -7.36 19.51 12.03
C LEU A 178 -7.55 20.92 12.61
N GLU A 179 -6.51 21.76 12.55
CA GLU A 179 -6.54 23.14 13.04
C GLU A 179 -7.25 24.12 12.08
N SER A 180 -7.43 23.75 10.81
CA SER A 180 -8.09 24.60 9.79
C SER A 180 -9.58 24.89 10.04
N GLY A 181 -10.16 24.35 11.11
CA GLY A 181 -11.60 24.44 11.43
C GLY A 181 -12.46 23.51 10.57
N GLN A 182 -11.84 22.67 9.76
CA GLN A 182 -12.48 21.63 8.98
C GLN A 182 -12.75 20.40 9.85
N ASN A 183 -14.01 19.95 9.93
CA ASN A 183 -14.35 18.75 10.68
C ASN A 183 -13.76 17.50 9.99
N VAL A 184 -13.00 16.68 10.73
CA VAL A 184 -12.48 15.38 10.29
C VAL A 184 -13.08 14.31 11.20
N ASP A 185 -13.94 13.46 10.62
CA ASP A 185 -14.74 12.49 11.36
C ASP A 185 -13.96 11.21 11.70
N LEU A 186 -12.92 10.90 10.91
CA LEU A 186 -12.09 9.72 11.10
C LEU A 186 -10.67 9.94 10.54
N VAL A 187 -9.68 9.34 11.21
CA VAL A 187 -8.30 9.26 10.70
C VAL A 187 -7.88 7.79 10.63
N TYR A 188 -7.44 7.36 9.45
CA TYR A 188 -6.67 6.13 9.27
C TYR A 188 -5.19 6.51 9.10
N ALA A 189 -4.30 5.88 9.85
CA ALA A 189 -2.87 6.12 9.77
C ALA A 189 -2.09 4.80 9.74
N VAL A 190 -1.06 4.74 8.88
CA VAL A 190 -0.13 3.62 8.73
C VAL A 190 1.32 4.10 8.69
#